data_AF-A0AAX6RZB1-F1
#
_entry.id   AF-A0AAX6RZB1-F1
#
_cell.length_a   1.000
_cell.length_b   1.000
_cell.length_c   1.000
_cell.angle_alpha   90.00
_cell.angle_beta   90.00
_cell.angle_gamma   90.00
#
_symmetry.space_group_name_H-M   'P 1'
#
loop_
_entity.id
_entity.type
_entity.pdbx_description
1 polymer ?
#
loop_
_entity_poly.entity_id
_entity_poly.type
_entity_poly.pdbx_seq_one_letter_code
_entity_poly.pdbx_strand_id
1 'polypeptide(L)'
;MLTPSEYHERVRSHGQQLQQLQAELNKLRKEVARVRAAHSERVAKLVFQRLNEDFVQKPDYALSSVGASIDLEKTSHDYEDTNMAYFWNRFSFWNYARPPTVILEPDVFPGNCWAFEGDQGQVVIRLAGHVQLSDITLQHPPPSVAHMGDASSTPRDFAVFGLWVDNETEVFLGKFTFDVKKSPLQTFHLQNDPPSAFPKVKIQILSNWGHPRFTCLYRVRAHGLQISEKGEDSATVFNPH
;
A
#
# COMPACT_ATOMS: atom_id res chain seq x y z
N MET A 1 -51.86 57.78 8.36
CA MET A 1 -51.90 57.19 7.00
C MET A 1 -50.83 57.89 6.18
N LEU A 2 -50.00 57.14 5.45
CA LEU A 2 -49.02 57.76 4.54
C LEU A 2 -49.77 58.54 3.46
N THR A 3 -49.25 59.70 3.08
CA THR A 3 -49.77 60.39 1.89
C THR A 3 -49.46 59.56 0.64
N PRO A 4 -50.25 59.70 -0.44
CA PRO A 4 -50.01 58.98 -1.68
C PRO A 4 -48.58 59.17 -2.24
N SER A 5 -47.96 60.34 -2.02
CA SER A 5 -46.59 60.62 -2.46
C SER A 5 -45.54 59.84 -1.66
N GLU A 6 -45.64 59.83 -0.33
CA GLU A 6 -44.71 59.10 0.56
C GLU A 6 -44.77 57.58 0.34
N TYR A 7 -45.96 57.06 0.01
CA TYR A 7 -46.13 55.65 -0.36
C TYR A 7 -45.38 55.32 -1.66
N HIS A 8 -45.52 56.15 -2.70
CA HIS A 8 -44.82 55.93 -3.97
C HIS A 8 -43.29 56.01 -3.83
N GLU A 9 -42.78 56.93 -3.02
CA GLU A 9 -41.34 57.03 -2.75
C GLU A 9 -40.81 55.80 -2.00
N ARG A 10 -41.54 55.31 -0.99
CA ARG A 10 -41.17 54.10 -0.26
C ARG A 10 -41.14 52.86 -1.16
N VAL A 11 -42.15 52.69 -2.00
CA VAL A 11 -42.20 51.58 -2.97
C VAL A 11 -41.03 51.66 -3.95
N ARG A 12 -40.69 52.87 -4.43
CA ARG A 12 -39.52 53.08 -5.31
C ARG A 12 -38.20 52.73 -4.60
N SER A 13 -38.03 53.19 -3.36
CA SER A 13 -36.85 52.92 -2.54
C SER A 13 -36.67 51.42 -2.26
N HIS A 14 -37.73 50.73 -1.84
CA HIS A 14 -37.71 49.28 -1.65
C HIS A 14 -37.44 48.53 -2.97
N GLY A 15 -37.99 48.99 -4.10
CA GLY A 15 -37.70 48.43 -5.42
C GLY A 15 -36.21 48.52 -5.79
N GLN A 16 -35.56 49.66 -5.49
CA GLN A 16 -34.12 49.83 -5.69
C GLN A 16 -33.29 48.93 -4.76
N GLN A 17 -33.67 48.80 -3.48
CA GLN A 17 -33.02 47.90 -2.54
C GLN A 17 -33.10 46.43 -2.99
N LEU A 18 -34.27 46.00 -3.49
CA LEU A 18 -34.44 44.63 -4.02
C LEU A 18 -33.56 44.39 -5.24
N GLN A 19 -33.46 45.36 -6.15
CA GLN A 19 -32.57 45.26 -7.32
C GLN A 19 -31.11 45.18 -6.90
N GLN A 20 -30.69 45.97 -5.91
CA GLN A 20 -29.33 45.95 -5.38
C GLN A 20 -29.01 44.62 -4.70
N LEU A 21 -29.91 44.12 -3.85
CA LEU A 21 -29.75 42.82 -3.20
C LEU A 21 -29.68 41.67 -4.23
N GLN A 22 -30.48 41.74 -5.29
CA GLN A 22 -30.46 40.75 -6.36
C GLN A 22 -29.15 40.78 -7.16
N ALA A 23 -28.58 41.98 -7.38
CA ALA A 23 -27.26 42.12 -7.99
C ALA A 23 -26.14 41.54 -7.11
N GLU A 24 -26.18 41.81 -5.80
CA GLU A 24 -25.23 41.24 -4.83
C GLU A 24 -25.31 39.71 -4.74
N LEU A 25 -26.53 39.15 -4.69
CA LEU A 25 -26.74 37.70 -4.70
C LEU A 25 -26.18 37.04 -5.97
N ASN A 26 -26.38 37.68 -7.12
CA ASN A 26 -25.82 37.18 -8.38
C ASN A 26 -24.30 37.26 -8.41
N LYS A 27 -23.70 38.31 -7.83
CA LYS A 27 -22.25 38.42 -7.67
C LYS A 27 -21.70 37.32 -6.77
N LEU A 28 -22.30 37.12 -5.59
CA LEU A 28 -21.92 36.07 -4.64
C LEU A 28 -22.03 34.67 -5.27
N ARG A 29 -23.12 34.38 -6.01
CA ARG A 29 -23.26 33.10 -6.72
C ARG A 29 -22.12 32.86 -7.71
N LYS A 30 -21.69 33.88 -8.45
CA LYS A 30 -20.56 33.78 -9.39
C LYS A 30 -19.24 33.54 -8.66
N GLU A 31 -19.00 34.23 -7.55
CA GLU A 31 -17.80 34.03 -6.73
C GLU A 31 -17.76 32.62 -6.13
N VAL A 32 -18.86 32.15 -5.54
CA VAL A 32 -18.98 30.78 -5.01
C VAL A 32 -18.75 29.74 -6.11
N ALA A 33 -19.31 29.94 -7.31
CA ALA A 33 -19.09 29.04 -8.45
C ALA A 33 -17.61 29.01 -8.88
N ARG A 34 -16.94 30.16 -8.93
CA ARG A 34 -15.50 30.25 -9.25
C ARG A 34 -14.64 29.58 -8.19
N VAL A 35 -14.91 29.83 -6.91
CA VAL A 35 -14.18 29.20 -5.79
C VAL A 35 -14.38 27.68 -5.82
N ARG A 36 -15.60 27.20 -6.04
CA ARG A 36 -15.91 25.77 -6.15
C ARG A 36 -15.15 25.11 -7.30
N ALA A 37 -15.15 25.73 -8.49
CA ALA A 37 -14.45 25.21 -9.66
C ALA A 37 -12.93 25.15 -9.45
N ALA A 38 -12.32 26.24 -8.97
CA ALA A 38 -10.89 26.29 -8.68
C ALA A 38 -10.48 25.28 -7.60
N HIS A 39 -11.32 25.09 -6.57
CA HIS A 39 -11.07 24.09 -5.53
C HIS A 39 -11.17 22.67 -6.08
N SER A 40 -12.17 22.36 -6.93
CA SER A 40 -12.30 21.03 -7.53
C SER A 40 -11.11 20.64 -8.42
N GLU A 41 -10.58 21.57 -9.23
CA GLU A 41 -9.41 21.31 -10.05
C GLU A 41 -8.15 21.07 -9.20
N ARG A 42 -7.98 21.87 -8.14
CA ARG A 42 -6.84 21.74 -7.23
C ARG A 42 -6.88 20.40 -6.47
N VAL A 43 -8.06 20.00 -6.02
CA VAL A 43 -8.28 18.69 -5.40
C VAL A 43 -8.02 17.56 -6.39
N ALA A 44 -8.56 17.64 -7.62
CA ALA A 44 -8.33 16.62 -8.65
C ALA A 44 -6.84 16.47 -8.95
N LYS A 45 -6.12 17.59 -9.15
CA LYS A 45 -4.67 17.58 -9.38
C LYS A 45 -3.90 16.96 -8.22
N LEU A 46 -4.27 17.27 -6.99
CA LEU A 46 -3.63 16.70 -5.80
C LEU A 46 -3.94 15.20 -5.65
N VAL A 47 -5.14 14.76 -6.00
CA VAL A 47 -5.50 13.33 -6.05
C VAL A 47 -4.70 12.60 -7.12
N PHE A 48 -4.61 13.14 -8.35
CA PHE A 48 -3.79 12.56 -9.42
C PHE A 48 -2.30 12.53 -9.07
N GLN A 49 -1.79 13.57 -8.42
CA GLN A 49 -0.41 13.59 -7.94
C GLN A 49 -0.18 12.50 -6.88
N ARG A 50 -1.09 12.35 -5.91
CA ARG A 50 -1.02 11.27 -4.90
C ARG A 50 -1.15 9.87 -5.49
N LEU A 51 -1.96 9.70 -6.54
CA LEU A 51 -2.06 8.44 -7.28
C LEU A 51 -0.72 8.06 -7.93
N ASN A 52 0.01 9.06 -8.46
CA ASN A 52 1.31 8.85 -9.11
C ASN A 52 2.48 8.69 -8.12
N GLU A 53 2.42 9.33 -6.94
CA GLU A 53 3.48 9.31 -5.92
C GLU A 53 3.42 8.08 -4.98
N ASP A 54 2.55 7.12 -5.28
CA ASP A 54 2.22 5.95 -4.45
C ASP A 54 1.50 6.35 -3.15
N PHE A 55 0.41 5.65 -2.81
CA PHE A 55 -0.49 6.04 -1.71
C PHE A 55 0.17 6.05 -0.33
N VAL A 56 1.28 5.32 -0.15
CA VAL A 56 1.97 5.15 1.13
C VAL A 56 2.93 6.30 1.43
N GLN A 57 3.51 6.94 0.40
CA GLN A 57 4.52 8.01 0.52
C GLN A 57 5.73 7.64 1.41
N LYS A 58 6.11 6.35 1.46
CA LYS A 58 7.29 5.85 2.17
C LYS A 58 8.17 5.04 1.21
N PRO A 59 9.51 5.13 1.30
CA PRO A 59 10.42 4.31 0.50
C PRO A 59 10.13 2.82 0.71
N ASP A 60 10.10 2.06 -0.38
CA ASP A 60 9.89 0.61 -0.37
C ASP A 60 11.23 -0.11 -0.56
N TYR A 61 11.81 -0.60 0.53
CA TYR A 61 13.07 -1.35 0.53
C TYR A 61 12.90 -2.83 0.17
N ALA A 62 11.65 -3.29 0.02
CA ALA A 62 11.34 -4.64 -0.47
C ALA A 62 11.10 -4.66 -1.99
N LEU A 63 11.11 -3.51 -2.67
CA LEU A 63 10.85 -3.43 -4.10
C LEU A 63 11.99 -4.08 -4.93
N SER A 64 11.65 -4.97 -5.85
CA SER A 64 12.66 -5.71 -6.62
C SER A 64 13.53 -4.79 -7.49
N SER A 65 12.94 -3.75 -8.09
CA SER A 65 13.67 -2.82 -8.96
C SER A 65 14.72 -1.96 -8.24
N VAL A 66 14.72 -1.93 -6.89
CA VAL A 66 15.76 -1.25 -6.09
C VAL A 66 16.78 -2.23 -5.50
N GLY A 67 16.71 -3.51 -5.86
CA GLY A 67 17.69 -4.54 -5.47
C GLY A 67 17.20 -5.52 -4.40
N ALA A 68 15.94 -5.45 -3.98
CA ALA A 68 15.38 -6.46 -3.08
C ALA A 68 15.17 -7.80 -3.80
N SER A 69 15.24 -8.89 -3.05
CA SER A 69 15.09 -10.25 -3.59
C SER A 69 14.49 -11.20 -2.57
N ILE A 70 14.02 -12.38 -3.01
CA ILE A 70 13.50 -13.42 -2.12
C ILE A 70 14.61 -14.39 -1.73
N ASP A 71 14.67 -14.75 -0.45
CA ASP A 71 15.48 -15.87 0.04
C ASP A 71 14.70 -17.18 -0.16
N LEU A 72 14.89 -17.82 -1.31
CA LEU A 72 14.10 -18.98 -1.74
C LEU A 72 14.25 -20.19 -0.80
N GLU A 73 15.42 -20.39 -0.18
CA GLU A 73 15.68 -21.52 0.72
C GLU A 73 14.87 -21.45 2.04
N LYS A 74 14.47 -20.24 2.44
CA LYS A 74 13.73 -20.00 3.69
C LYS A 74 12.25 -19.66 3.43
N THR A 75 11.87 -19.49 2.17
CA THR A 75 10.49 -19.20 1.74
C THR A 75 9.74 -20.51 1.53
N SER A 76 8.44 -20.53 1.86
CA SER A 76 7.58 -21.69 1.62
C SER A 76 7.56 -22.09 0.15
N HIS A 77 7.32 -23.37 -0.11
CA HIS A 77 7.19 -23.87 -1.48
C HIS A 77 5.99 -23.26 -2.20
N ASP A 78 6.15 -23.03 -3.50
CA ASP A 78 5.09 -22.58 -4.37
C ASP A 78 3.96 -23.61 -4.42
N TYR A 79 2.73 -23.12 -4.49
CA TYR A 79 1.56 -23.98 -4.61
C TYR A 79 1.54 -24.65 -5.99
N GLU A 80 1.62 -25.98 -6.01
CA GLU A 80 1.45 -26.79 -7.21
C GLU A 80 0.02 -27.35 -7.27
N ASP A 81 -0.78 -26.95 -8.26
CA ASP A 81 -2.11 -27.53 -8.46
C ASP A 81 -2.01 -28.89 -9.14
N THR A 82 -1.81 -29.94 -8.33
CA THR A 82 -1.73 -31.33 -8.78
C THR A 82 -2.99 -31.82 -9.50
N ASN A 83 -4.14 -31.15 -9.34
CA ASN A 83 -5.40 -31.52 -9.99
C ASN A 83 -5.58 -30.94 -11.40
N MET A 84 -4.78 -29.95 -11.82
CA MET A 84 -4.85 -29.36 -13.16
C MET A 84 -3.89 -30.03 -14.17
N ALA A 85 -3.13 -31.04 -13.72
CA ALA A 85 -2.27 -31.87 -14.57
C ALA A 85 -3.04 -32.98 -15.31
N TYR A 86 -4.34 -33.15 -15.05
CA TYR A 86 -5.21 -34.10 -15.76
C TYR A 86 -6.33 -33.37 -16.49
N PHE A 87 -6.05 -32.87 -17.68
CA PHE A 87 -6.86 -33.15 -18.87
C PHE A 87 -6.18 -32.52 -20.09
N TRP A 88 -6.14 -33.28 -21.19
CA TRP A 88 -5.54 -33.01 -22.51
C TRP A 88 -4.15 -33.62 -22.75
N ASN A 89 -4.19 -34.69 -23.56
CA ASN A 89 -3.10 -35.32 -24.30
C ASN A 89 -1.76 -34.54 -24.30
N ARG A 90 -0.80 -35.06 -23.51
CA ARG A 90 0.65 -34.94 -23.73
C ARG A 90 1.29 -33.54 -23.67
N PHE A 91 0.60 -32.51 -23.20
CA PHE A 91 1.27 -31.26 -22.87
C PHE A 91 0.64 -30.51 -21.69
N SER A 92 1.33 -30.54 -20.55
CA SER A 92 1.02 -29.68 -19.40
C SER A 92 1.69 -28.32 -19.61
N PHE A 93 0.92 -27.29 -19.95
CA PHE A 93 1.47 -25.99 -20.38
C PHE A 93 1.19 -24.81 -19.45
N TRP A 94 0.49 -24.97 -18.33
CA TRP A 94 0.06 -23.82 -17.54
C TRP A 94 0.10 -24.11 -16.04
N ASN A 95 1.30 -24.19 -15.47
CA ASN A 95 1.45 -23.94 -14.03
C ASN A 95 1.09 -22.47 -13.81
N TYR A 96 -0.08 -22.21 -13.22
CA TYR A 96 -0.56 -20.86 -12.88
C TYR A 96 0.18 -20.26 -11.66
N ALA A 97 1.10 -21.03 -11.06
CA ALA A 97 1.90 -20.61 -9.92
C ALA A 97 2.88 -19.51 -10.32
N ARG A 98 2.68 -18.31 -9.76
CA ARG A 98 3.65 -17.22 -9.88
C ARG A 98 4.78 -17.44 -8.86
N PRO A 99 6.03 -17.12 -9.22
CA PRO A 99 7.13 -17.22 -8.28
C PRO A 99 6.96 -16.22 -7.12
N PRO A 100 7.60 -16.45 -5.96
CA PRO A 100 7.54 -15.55 -4.81
C PRO A 100 7.99 -14.12 -5.11
N THR A 101 8.82 -13.92 -6.14
CA THR A 101 9.34 -12.61 -6.53
C THR A 101 8.25 -11.62 -6.95
N VAL A 102 7.08 -12.11 -7.39
CA VAL A 102 5.94 -11.26 -7.76
C VAL A 102 5.50 -10.34 -6.61
N ILE A 103 5.72 -10.74 -5.35
CA ILE A 103 5.30 -9.94 -4.20
C ILE A 103 6.11 -8.67 -3.99
N LEU A 104 7.27 -8.59 -4.66
CA LEU A 104 8.16 -7.44 -4.64
C LEU A 104 7.92 -6.50 -5.84
N GLU A 105 7.02 -6.87 -6.75
CA GLU A 105 6.70 -6.10 -7.95
C GLU A 105 5.51 -5.16 -7.71
N PRO A 106 5.40 -4.04 -8.46
CA PRO A 106 4.30 -3.10 -8.27
C PRO A 106 2.95 -3.58 -8.84
N ASP A 107 2.95 -4.64 -9.66
CA ASP A 107 1.75 -5.20 -10.28
C ASP A 107 0.91 -5.97 -9.24
N VAL A 108 -0.35 -5.54 -9.07
CA VAL A 108 -1.32 -6.14 -8.15
C VAL A 108 -2.64 -6.49 -8.84
N PHE A 109 -2.60 -6.81 -10.15
CA PHE A 109 -3.80 -7.25 -10.86
C PHE A 109 -4.24 -8.66 -10.41
N PRO A 110 -5.55 -8.98 -10.43
CA PRO A 110 -6.05 -10.31 -10.09
C PRO A 110 -5.29 -11.44 -10.82
N GLY A 111 -4.78 -12.43 -10.08
CA GLY A 111 -3.95 -13.52 -10.62
C GLY A 111 -2.43 -13.30 -10.58
N ASN A 112 -1.96 -12.06 -10.30
CA ASN A 112 -0.54 -11.76 -10.10
C ASN A 112 -0.20 -11.78 -8.60
N CYS A 113 -0.28 -12.96 -8.00
CA CYS A 113 0.07 -13.18 -6.59
C CYS A 113 0.86 -14.47 -6.43
N TRP A 114 1.71 -14.52 -5.41
CA TRP A 114 2.41 -15.73 -5.02
C TRP A 114 1.49 -16.58 -4.16
N ALA A 115 1.26 -17.83 -4.57
CA ALA A 115 0.44 -18.78 -3.84
C ALA A 115 1.31 -19.83 -3.16
N PHE A 116 1.01 -20.14 -1.90
CA PHE A 116 1.59 -21.27 -1.16
C PHE A 116 0.49 -22.18 -0.62
N GLU A 117 0.83 -23.44 -0.38
CA GLU A 117 -0.13 -24.47 0.07
C GLU A 117 -0.63 -24.19 1.49
N GLY A 118 -1.93 -24.41 1.71
CA GLY A 118 -2.60 -24.23 3.01
C GLY A 118 -2.83 -22.77 3.40
N ASP A 119 -3.01 -22.56 4.71
CA ASP A 119 -3.29 -21.26 5.35
C ASP A 119 -2.08 -20.68 6.12
N GLN A 120 -1.00 -21.45 6.21
CA GLN A 120 0.22 -21.10 6.93
C GLN A 120 1.44 -21.22 6.00
N GLY A 121 2.30 -20.22 6.04
CA GLY A 121 3.48 -20.15 5.20
C GLY A 121 4.40 -19.01 5.61
N GLN A 122 5.55 -18.90 4.98
CA GLN A 122 6.47 -17.81 5.25
C GLN A 122 7.20 -17.37 4.00
N VAL A 123 7.57 -16.09 3.97
CA VAL A 123 8.45 -15.53 2.96
C VAL A 123 9.54 -14.72 3.63
N VAL A 124 10.76 -14.89 3.13
CA VAL A 124 11.93 -14.13 3.59
C VAL A 124 12.40 -13.24 2.46
N ILE A 125 12.39 -11.93 2.72
CA ILE A 125 12.74 -10.89 1.76
C ILE A 125 14.08 -10.31 2.16
N ARG A 126 15.05 -10.34 1.25
CA ARG A 126 16.31 -9.60 1.33
C ARG A 126 16.03 -8.16 0.89
N LEU A 127 16.21 -7.23 1.82
CA LEU A 127 15.94 -5.81 1.60
C LEU A 127 17.07 -5.18 0.77
N ALA A 128 16.76 -4.04 0.16
CA ALA A 128 17.77 -3.21 -0.51
C ALA A 128 18.68 -2.50 0.52
N GLY A 129 19.51 -3.27 1.23
CA GLY A 129 20.45 -2.83 2.27
C GLY A 129 19.97 -3.07 3.70
N HIS A 130 20.71 -2.55 4.68
CA HIS A 130 20.38 -2.62 6.10
C HIS A 130 19.34 -1.56 6.47
N VAL A 131 18.16 -1.98 6.91
CA VAL A 131 17.03 -1.07 7.17
C VAL A 131 16.54 -1.20 8.60
N GLN A 132 16.46 -0.07 9.31
CA GLN A 132 15.70 0.05 10.54
C GLN A 132 14.21 0.06 10.20
N LEU A 133 13.60 -1.12 10.24
CA LEU A 133 12.20 -1.33 9.87
C LEU A 133 11.26 -0.59 10.81
N SER A 134 10.41 0.26 10.23
CA SER A 134 9.38 1.02 10.95
C SER A 134 7.98 0.52 10.62
N ASP A 135 7.73 0.12 9.37
CA ASP A 135 6.40 -0.29 8.94
C ASP A 135 6.47 -1.35 7.84
N ILE A 136 5.45 -2.20 7.79
CA ILE A 136 5.19 -3.11 6.67
C ILE A 136 3.86 -2.73 6.03
N THR A 137 3.81 -2.70 4.71
CA THR A 137 2.55 -2.54 3.99
C THR A 137 2.22 -3.81 3.23
N LEU A 138 1.01 -4.33 3.44
CA LEU A 138 0.43 -5.38 2.61
C LEU A 138 -0.62 -4.77 1.69
N GLN A 139 -0.59 -5.19 0.43
CA GLN A 139 -1.53 -4.79 -0.59
C GLN A 139 -2.18 -6.00 -1.23
N HIS A 140 -3.50 -5.95 -1.40
CA HIS A 140 -4.33 -6.97 -2.03
C HIS A 140 -5.39 -6.28 -2.92
N PRO A 141 -5.73 -6.84 -4.11
CA PRO A 141 -6.82 -6.33 -4.91
C PRO A 141 -8.15 -6.33 -4.14
N PRO A 142 -9.04 -5.35 -4.37
CA PRO A 142 -10.34 -5.34 -3.71
C PRO A 142 -11.18 -6.57 -4.14
N PRO A 143 -12.04 -7.13 -3.26
CA PRO A 143 -12.86 -8.28 -3.61
C PRO A 143 -13.75 -8.07 -4.84
N SER A 144 -14.12 -6.82 -5.14
CA SER A 144 -14.93 -6.45 -6.30
C SER A 144 -14.29 -6.75 -7.66
N VAL A 145 -12.97 -6.95 -7.72
CA VAL A 145 -12.26 -7.29 -8.97
C VAL A 145 -11.78 -8.74 -8.99
N ALA A 146 -12.05 -9.53 -7.94
CA ALA A 146 -11.72 -10.95 -7.90
C ALA A 146 -12.69 -11.74 -8.77
N HIS A 147 -12.18 -12.70 -9.56
CA HIS A 147 -12.99 -13.52 -10.48
C HIS A 147 -14.12 -14.29 -9.77
N MET A 148 -13.88 -14.75 -8.54
CA MET A 148 -14.84 -15.49 -7.72
C MET A 148 -15.62 -14.58 -6.76
N GLY A 149 -15.35 -13.27 -6.76
CA GLY A 149 -15.96 -12.31 -5.85
C GLY A 149 -15.63 -12.52 -4.37
N ASP A 150 -14.72 -13.43 -4.04
CA ASP A 150 -14.27 -13.72 -2.68
C ASP A 150 -12.78 -13.40 -2.50
N ALA A 151 -12.41 -13.12 -1.25
CA ALA A 151 -11.03 -12.87 -0.82
C ALA A 151 -10.61 -13.91 0.23
N SER A 152 -11.13 -15.14 0.09
CA SER A 152 -10.93 -16.23 1.05
C SER A 152 -9.46 -16.67 1.11
N SER A 153 -8.73 -16.56 -0.01
CA SER A 153 -7.31 -16.93 -0.13
C SER A 153 -6.36 -15.83 0.33
N THR A 154 -6.86 -14.66 0.74
CA THR A 154 -6.01 -13.58 1.23
C THR A 154 -5.43 -13.95 2.61
N PRO A 155 -4.17 -13.60 2.91
CA PRO A 155 -3.63 -13.73 4.26
C PRO A 155 -4.46 -12.92 5.26
N ARG A 156 -4.67 -13.48 6.45
CA ARG A 156 -5.40 -12.86 7.55
C ARG A 156 -4.44 -12.49 8.67
N ASP A 157 -4.04 -13.44 9.50
CA ASP A 157 -3.12 -13.18 10.59
C ASP A 157 -1.69 -13.43 10.14
N PHE A 158 -0.78 -12.54 10.48
CA PHE A 158 0.64 -12.68 10.13
C PHE A 158 1.54 -12.07 11.20
N ALA A 159 2.77 -12.54 11.26
CA ALA A 159 3.84 -12.03 12.11
C ALA A 159 5.02 -11.57 11.26
N VAL A 160 5.73 -10.56 11.75
CA VAL A 160 6.89 -9.97 11.09
C VAL A 160 8.11 -10.14 11.97
N PHE A 161 9.23 -10.55 11.37
CA PHE A 161 10.51 -10.70 12.05
C PHE A 161 11.62 -10.04 11.24
N GLY A 162 12.56 -9.39 11.92
CA GLY A 162 13.84 -8.99 11.33
C GLY A 162 14.83 -10.14 11.43
N LEU A 163 15.64 -10.37 10.39
CA LEU A 163 16.67 -11.41 10.39
C LEU A 163 18.03 -10.81 10.10
N TRP A 164 19.03 -11.32 10.81
CA TRP A 164 20.43 -11.03 10.55
C TRP A 164 20.98 -11.87 9.39
N VAL A 165 22.23 -11.59 8.99
CA VAL A 165 22.89 -12.27 7.86
C VAL A 165 22.99 -13.78 8.06
N ASP A 166 23.09 -14.23 9.32
CA ASP A 166 23.20 -15.64 9.71
C ASP A 166 21.93 -16.47 9.48
N ASN A 167 20.78 -15.83 9.22
CA ASN A 167 19.46 -16.48 9.09
C ASN A 167 19.02 -17.30 10.32
N GLU A 168 19.72 -17.20 11.46
CA GLU A 168 19.41 -17.92 12.70
C GLU A 168 18.87 -16.95 13.75
N THR A 169 19.39 -15.72 13.76
CA THR A 169 18.97 -14.71 14.72
C THR A 169 17.76 -13.96 14.18
N GLU A 170 16.59 -14.27 14.74
CA GLU A 170 15.31 -13.63 14.39
C GLU A 170 14.83 -12.71 15.53
N VAL A 171 14.41 -11.50 15.18
CA VAL A 171 13.83 -10.53 16.12
C VAL A 171 12.36 -10.33 15.78
N PHE A 172 11.47 -10.60 16.72
CA PHE A 172 10.04 -10.37 16.54
C PHE A 172 9.72 -8.87 16.49
N LEU A 173 9.07 -8.43 15.40
CA LEU A 173 8.72 -7.03 15.15
C LEU A 173 7.22 -6.76 15.27
N GLY A 174 6.40 -7.79 15.45
CA GLY A 174 4.97 -7.64 15.68
C GLY A 174 4.11 -8.71 15.02
N LYS A 175 2.84 -8.74 15.44
CA LYS A 175 1.79 -9.61 14.90
C LYS A 175 0.58 -8.75 14.56
N PHE A 176 0.01 -8.99 13.39
CA PHE A 176 -1.03 -8.15 12.81
C PHE A 176 -2.10 -9.00 12.10
N THR A 177 -3.20 -8.35 11.76
CA THR A 177 -4.31 -8.94 11.00
C THR A 177 -4.62 -8.03 9.81
N PHE A 178 -4.59 -8.59 8.60
CA PHE A 178 -4.99 -7.92 7.38
C PHE A 178 -6.51 -8.07 7.15
N ASP A 179 -7.23 -6.95 7.09
CA ASP A 179 -8.69 -6.93 6.93
C ASP A 179 -9.12 -6.61 5.48
N VAL A 180 -9.51 -7.63 4.73
CA VAL A 180 -9.97 -7.50 3.32
C VAL A 180 -11.12 -6.52 3.11
N LYS A 181 -11.91 -6.21 4.15
CA LYS A 181 -13.04 -5.28 4.07
C LYS A 181 -12.66 -3.83 4.34
N LYS A 182 -11.54 -3.59 5.03
CA LYS A 182 -11.14 -2.25 5.49
C LYS A 182 -10.51 -1.42 4.37
N SER A 183 -9.47 -1.96 3.73
CA SER A 183 -8.72 -1.28 2.67
C SER A 183 -7.90 -2.29 1.87
N PRO A 184 -7.79 -2.13 0.53
CA PRO A 184 -6.90 -2.96 -0.29
C PRO A 184 -5.42 -2.77 0.04
N LEU A 185 -5.04 -1.64 0.64
CA LEU A 185 -3.68 -1.35 1.06
C LEU A 185 -3.66 -0.99 2.54
N GLN A 186 -2.86 -1.71 3.33
CA GLN A 186 -2.80 -1.56 4.80
C GLN A 186 -1.35 -1.54 5.27
N THR A 187 -1.02 -0.50 6.03
CA THR A 187 0.29 -0.29 6.64
C THR A 187 0.22 -0.61 8.13
N PHE A 188 1.19 -1.38 8.61
CA PHE A 188 1.30 -1.90 9.97
C PHE A 188 2.59 -1.39 10.59
N HIS A 189 2.47 -0.74 11.75
CA HIS A 189 3.61 -0.17 12.46
C HIS A 189 4.30 -1.24 13.31
N LEU A 190 5.62 -1.38 13.13
CA LEU A 190 6.41 -2.41 13.76
C LEU A 190 6.95 -1.99 15.14
N GLN A 191 7.17 -2.97 16.01
CA GLN A 191 7.82 -2.81 17.31
C GLN A 191 9.31 -3.15 17.16
N ASN A 192 10.13 -2.14 16.92
CA ASN A 192 11.58 -2.27 16.76
C ASN A 192 12.29 -1.44 17.84
N ASP A 193 12.21 -1.88 19.09
CA ASP A 193 12.81 -1.22 20.25
C ASP A 193 13.65 -2.23 21.06
N PRO A 194 14.99 -2.07 21.14
CA PRO A 194 15.79 -0.97 20.58
C PRO A 194 15.89 -1.01 19.04
N PRO A 195 15.98 0.16 18.36
CA PRO A 195 16.04 0.23 16.90
C PRO A 195 17.21 -0.56 16.32
N SER A 196 16.89 -1.65 15.63
CA SER A 196 17.86 -2.53 14.97
C SER A 196 17.67 -2.48 13.45
N ALA A 197 18.78 -2.51 12.71
CA ALA A 197 18.76 -2.53 11.26
C ALA A 197 18.94 -3.97 10.75
N PHE A 198 18.02 -4.42 9.90
CA PHE A 198 18.03 -5.78 9.38
C PHE A 198 18.29 -5.77 7.86
N PRO A 199 19.13 -6.67 7.33
CA PRO A 199 19.26 -6.88 5.89
C PRO A 199 18.10 -7.70 5.32
N LYS A 200 17.34 -8.41 6.18
CA LYS A 200 16.26 -9.30 5.78
C LYS A 200 15.04 -9.14 6.69
N VAL A 201 13.87 -9.39 6.12
CA VAL A 201 12.60 -9.45 6.85
C VAL A 201 11.88 -10.75 6.52
N LYS A 202 11.34 -11.43 7.54
CA LYS A 202 10.46 -12.59 7.39
C LYS A 202 9.04 -12.17 7.68
N ILE A 203 8.15 -12.53 6.77
CA ILE A 203 6.70 -12.45 6.98
C ILE A 203 6.19 -13.87 7.11
N GLN A 204 5.67 -14.18 8.28
CA GLN A 204 5.07 -15.47 8.60
C GLN A 204 3.55 -15.33 8.56
N ILE A 205 2.91 -15.96 7.59
CA ILE A 205 1.45 -16.05 7.52
C ILE A 205 0.98 -17.16 8.46
N LEU A 206 0.02 -16.83 9.31
CA LEU A 206 -0.50 -17.69 10.36
C LEU A 206 -1.91 -18.21 10.05
N SER A 207 -2.65 -17.50 9.20
CA SER A 207 -3.99 -17.89 8.77
C SER A 207 -4.38 -17.14 7.48
N ASN A 208 -5.40 -17.64 6.79
CA ASN A 208 -6.09 -16.95 5.69
C ASN A 208 -7.57 -16.69 6.02
N TRP A 209 -8.33 -16.17 5.06
CA TRP A 209 -9.76 -15.86 5.20
C TRP A 209 -10.70 -17.05 4.92
N GLY A 210 -10.19 -18.29 4.94
CA GLY A 210 -10.96 -19.53 4.87
C GLY A 210 -10.81 -20.33 3.58
N HIS A 211 -9.83 -20.02 2.73
CA HIS A 211 -9.57 -20.82 1.53
C HIS A 211 -8.88 -22.15 1.90
N PRO A 212 -9.41 -23.32 1.48
CA PRO A 212 -9.01 -24.61 2.03
C PRO A 212 -7.70 -25.18 1.48
N ARG A 213 -7.20 -24.68 0.34
CA ARG A 213 -6.06 -25.30 -0.39
C ARG A 213 -4.80 -24.45 -0.42
N PHE A 214 -4.93 -23.13 -0.40
CA PHE A 214 -3.81 -22.22 -0.63
C PHE A 214 -4.12 -20.83 -0.11
N THR A 215 -3.07 -20.03 0.05
CA THR A 215 -3.12 -18.61 0.37
C THR A 215 -2.33 -17.83 -0.66
N CYS A 216 -2.88 -16.71 -1.15
CA CYS A 216 -2.24 -15.86 -2.16
C CYS A 216 -1.80 -14.53 -1.56
N LEU A 217 -0.50 -14.29 -1.58
CA LEU A 217 0.13 -13.05 -1.16
C LEU A 217 0.42 -12.19 -2.40
N TYR A 218 -0.13 -10.97 -2.41
CA TYR A 218 -0.03 -10.06 -3.55
C TYR A 218 1.22 -9.21 -3.51
N ARG A 219 1.24 -8.12 -2.75
CA ARG A 219 2.41 -7.25 -2.65
C ARG A 219 2.75 -6.93 -1.20
N VAL A 220 4.05 -6.99 -0.92
CA VAL A 220 4.65 -6.66 0.36
C VAL A 220 5.57 -5.47 0.16
N ARG A 221 5.52 -4.51 1.09
CA ARG A 221 6.44 -3.37 1.12
C ARG A 221 7.06 -3.24 2.49
N ALA A 222 8.34 -2.90 2.53
CA ALA A 222 9.08 -2.67 3.76
C ALA A 222 9.56 -1.23 3.84
N HIS A 223 9.24 -0.57 4.94
CA HIS A 223 9.52 0.85 5.15
C HIS A 223 10.40 1.04 6.38
N GLY A 224 11.24 2.08 6.35
CA GLY A 224 12.15 2.36 7.44
C GLY A 224 13.21 3.39 7.07
N LEU A 225 14.29 3.39 7.84
CA LEU A 225 15.49 4.17 7.55
C LEU A 225 16.63 3.23 7.15
N GLN A 226 17.18 3.43 5.96
CA GLN A 226 18.39 2.71 5.56
C GLN A 226 19.61 3.26 6.31
N ILE A 227 20.40 2.36 6.89
CA ILE A 227 21.68 2.70 7.49
C ILE A 227 22.76 2.50 6.43
N SER A 228 23.40 3.59 6.00
CA SER A 228 24.58 3.49 5.16
C SER A 228 25.73 2.94 5.99
N GLU A 229 26.31 1.81 5.60
CA GLU A 229 27.65 1.42 6.05
C GLU A 229 28.64 2.47 5.53
N LYS A 230 28.89 3.53 6.29
CA LYS A 230 30.04 4.41 6.01
C LYS A 230 31.29 3.60 6.35
N GLY A 231 32.10 3.39 5.33
CA GLY A 231 33.25 2.48 5.32
C GLY A 231 34.19 2.60 6.51
N GLU A 232 34.51 1.44 7.06
CA GLU A 232 35.62 1.15 7.97
C GLU A 232 37.00 1.21 7.26
N ASP A 233 37.14 2.03 6.22
CA ASP A 233 38.30 2.05 5.30
C ASP A 233 38.99 3.44 5.24
N SER A 234 39.02 4.17 6.35
CA SER A 234 39.85 5.38 6.48
C SER A 234 40.55 5.53 7.83
N ALA A 235 41.03 4.41 8.39
CA ALA A 235 41.98 4.41 9.50
C ALA A 235 43.25 3.62 9.17
N THR A 236 43.85 3.86 8.00
CA THR A 236 45.24 3.48 7.72
C THR A 236 46.13 4.72 7.71
N VAL A 237 46.85 4.89 8.82
CA VAL A 237 48.24 5.36 8.91
C VAL A 237 48.58 6.67 8.19
N PHE A 238 48.56 7.78 8.92
CA PHE A 238 49.51 8.87 8.73
C PHE A 238 50.16 9.20 10.08
N ASN A 239 51.28 8.53 10.35
CA ASN A 239 52.26 8.99 11.35
C ASN A 239 53.38 9.69 10.59
N PRO A 240 53.59 11.00 10.74
CA PRO A 240 54.78 11.65 10.20
C PRO A 240 55.97 11.37 11.12
N HIS A 241 57.03 10.82 10.52
CA HIS A 241 58.40 10.97 11.01
C HIS A 241 58.92 12.38 10.73
#